data_AF-A0A6L7RZ90-F1
#
_entry.id   AF-A0A6L7RZ90-F1
#
_cell.length_a   1.000
_cell.length_b   1.000
_cell.length_c   1.000
_cell.angle_alpha   90.00
_cell.angle_beta   90.00
_cell.angle_gamma   90.00
#
_symmetry.space_group_name_H-M   'P 1'
#
loop_
_entity.id
_entity.type
_entity.pdbx_description
1 polymer ?
#
loop_
_entity_poly.entity_id
_entity_poly.type
_entity_poly.pdbx_seq_one_letter_code
_entity_poly.pdbx_strand_id
1 'polypeptide(L)'
;MQMNDFEKAEDVLERVTIAVETLCVAKEDIRTRLKMAMTSIDPLLGRPQDFPTGLEEHARKISEAAVDRDSIDDDTAEKIAQDIWSLFVNLIKIVRPGRD
;
A
#
# COMPACT_ATOMS: atom_id res chain seq x y z
N MET A 1 1.89 9.33 23.75
CA MET A 1 2.92 9.68 22.75
C MET A 1 2.22 9.73 21.42
N GLN A 2 2.25 10.87 20.73
CA GLN A 2 1.73 10.99 19.37
C GLN A 2 2.90 10.58 18.46
N MET A 3 2.75 9.50 17.69
CA MET A 3 3.78 9.09 16.72
C MET A 3 3.92 10.20 15.68
N ASN A 4 5.15 10.64 15.42
CA ASN A 4 5.41 11.63 14.36
C ASN A 4 5.26 10.96 12.98
N ASP A 5 5.05 11.77 11.93
CA ASP A 5 4.85 11.27 10.56
C ASP A 5 5.97 10.33 10.08
N PHE A 6 7.20 10.53 10.57
CA PHE A 6 8.33 9.64 10.27
C PHE A 6 8.15 8.23 10.85
N GLU A 7 7.78 8.11 12.13
CA GLU A 7 7.56 6.83 12.80
C GLU A 7 6.38 6.08 12.19
N LYS A 8 5.31 6.81 11.85
CA LYS A 8 4.17 6.29 11.08
C LYS A 8 4.60 5.78 9.71
N ALA A 9 5.39 6.58 8.99
CA ALA A 9 5.86 6.21 7.66
C ALA A 9 6.76 4.97 7.68
N GLU A 10 7.62 4.80 8.70
CA GLU A 10 8.45 3.59 8.85
C GLU A 10 7.61 2.33 9.08
N ASP A 11 6.65 2.36 10.01
CA ASP A 11 5.77 1.21 10.30
C ASP A 11 4.95 0.80 9.06
N VAL A 12 4.37 1.81 8.39
CA VAL A 12 3.60 1.61 7.16
C VAL A 12 4.49 1.11 6.03
N LEU A 13 5.70 1.67 5.88
CA LEU A 13 6.62 1.31 4.80
C LEU A 13 7.00 -0.16 4.84
N GLU A 14 7.25 -0.74 6.03
CA GLU A 14 7.59 -2.17 6.14
C GLU A 14 6.50 -3.05 5.49
N ARG A 15 5.24 -2.85 5.86
CA ARG A 15 4.12 -3.66 5.33
C ARG A 15 3.84 -3.39 3.86
N VAL A 16 3.94 -2.13 3.44
CA VAL A 16 3.80 -1.77 2.03
C VAL A 16 4.93 -2.36 1.19
N THR A 17 6.15 -2.45 1.73
CA THR A 17 7.28 -3.12 1.08
C THR A 17 6.96 -4.59 0.80
N ILE A 18 6.46 -5.32 1.80
CA ILE A 18 6.08 -6.73 1.66
C ILE A 18 4.99 -6.89 0.58
N ALA A 19 4.01 -5.99 0.56
CA ALA A 19 2.96 -5.98 -0.46
C ALA A 19 3.54 -5.75 -1.86
N VAL A 20 4.44 -4.79 -2.03
CA VAL A 20 5.12 -4.50 -3.29
C VAL A 20 5.99 -5.68 -3.74
N GLU A 21 6.77 -6.29 -2.84
CA GLU A 21 7.56 -7.47 -3.15
C GLU A 21 6.68 -8.63 -3.62
N THR A 22 5.55 -8.85 -2.94
CA THR A 22 4.55 -9.85 -3.36
C THR A 22 4.01 -9.50 -4.75
N LEU A 23 3.66 -8.23 -4.97
CA LEU A 23 3.21 -7.74 -6.28
C LEU A 23 4.27 -7.87 -7.36
N CYS A 24 5.58 -7.92 -7.07
CA CYS A 24 6.63 -8.01 -8.09
C CYS A 24 7.17 -9.44 -8.31
N VAL A 25 7.24 -10.25 -7.25
CA VAL A 25 7.99 -11.52 -7.24
C VAL A 25 7.10 -12.75 -7.43
N ALA A 26 5.81 -12.69 -7.04
CA ALA A 26 4.91 -13.81 -7.26
C ALA A 26 4.68 -14.08 -8.75
N LYS A 27 4.58 -15.36 -9.10
CA LYS A 27 4.42 -15.85 -10.48
C LYS A 27 2.96 -16.00 -10.89
N GLU A 28 2.06 -15.86 -9.92
CA GLU A 28 0.62 -15.91 -10.09
C GLU A 28 0.08 -14.71 -10.89
N ASP A 29 -1.15 -14.79 -11.33
CA ASP A 29 -1.83 -13.69 -12.02
C ASP A 29 -1.98 -12.44 -11.14
N ILE A 30 -2.14 -11.27 -11.76
CA ILE A 30 -2.18 -9.97 -11.08
C ILE A 30 -3.23 -9.92 -9.97
N ARG A 31 -4.39 -10.54 -10.17
CA ARG A 31 -5.47 -10.64 -9.17
C ARG A 31 -5.03 -11.40 -7.92
N THR A 32 -4.37 -12.55 -8.10
CA THR A 32 -3.86 -13.36 -6.98
C THR A 32 -2.74 -12.62 -6.26
N ARG A 33 -1.79 -12.04 -7.00
CA ARG A 33 -0.73 -11.18 -6.45
C ARG A 33 -1.29 -10.04 -5.62
N LEU A 34 -2.31 -9.35 -6.13
CA LEU A 34 -2.96 -8.26 -5.43
C LEU A 34 -3.68 -8.75 -4.16
N LYS A 35 -4.41 -9.88 -4.21
CA LYS A 35 -5.04 -10.47 -3.03
C LYS A 35 -4.03 -10.78 -1.92
N MET A 36 -2.87 -11.33 -2.28
CA MET A 36 -1.79 -11.63 -1.33
C MET A 36 -1.16 -10.35 -0.77
N ALA A 37 -0.86 -9.38 -1.64
CA ALA A 37 -0.31 -8.08 -1.24
C ALA A 37 -1.26 -7.34 -0.30
N MET A 38 -2.56 -7.33 -0.63
CA MET A 38 -3.63 -6.78 0.19
C MET A 38 -3.66 -7.36 1.58
N THR A 39 -3.39 -8.66 1.76
CA THR A 39 -3.37 -9.29 3.08
C THR A 39 -2.31 -8.69 4.01
N SER A 40 -1.22 -8.15 3.45
CA SER A 40 -0.15 -7.49 4.22
C SER A 40 -0.52 -6.07 4.63
N ILE A 41 -1.25 -5.33 3.78
CA ILE A 41 -1.59 -3.91 3.99
C ILE A 41 -3.01 -3.67 4.52
N ASP A 42 -3.91 -4.64 4.43
CA ASP A 42 -5.28 -4.62 4.97
C ASP A 42 -5.39 -4.05 6.40
N PRO A 43 -4.58 -4.49 7.37
CA PRO A 43 -4.62 -3.94 8.73
C PRO A 43 -4.28 -2.44 8.80
N LEU A 44 -3.50 -1.92 7.86
CA LEU A 44 -3.21 -0.49 7.75
C LEU A 44 -4.34 0.26 7.07
N LEU A 45 -4.92 -0.32 6.01
CA LEU A 45 -6.02 0.29 5.26
C LEU A 45 -7.25 0.53 6.14
N GLY A 46 -7.49 -0.34 7.13
CA GLY A 46 -8.53 -0.14 8.15
C GLY A 46 -8.23 0.98 9.16
N ARG A 47 -7.02 1.55 9.14
CA ARG A 47 -6.56 2.62 10.04
C ARG A 47 -5.84 3.72 9.25
N PRO A 48 -6.56 4.49 8.42
CA PRO A 48 -5.94 5.56 7.62
C PRO A 48 -5.18 6.59 8.47
N GLN A 49 -5.60 6.81 9.73
CA GLN A 49 -4.92 7.69 10.70
C GLN A 49 -3.48 7.26 11.09
N ASP A 50 -3.10 6.00 10.84
CA ASP A 50 -1.74 5.50 11.04
C ASP A 50 -0.82 5.86 9.87
N PHE A 51 -1.36 6.35 8.74
CA PHE A 51 -0.56 6.89 7.66
C PHE A 51 -0.01 8.28 8.00
N PRO A 52 1.14 8.66 7.44
CA PRO A 52 1.63 10.03 7.54
C PRO A 52 0.68 10.98 6.80
N THR A 53 0.69 12.24 7.25
CA THR A 53 -0.13 13.32 6.73
C THR A 53 0.06 13.45 5.22
N GLY A 54 -1.05 13.36 4.46
CA GLY A 54 -1.06 13.42 3.00
C GLY A 54 -1.07 12.06 2.27
N LEU A 55 -0.81 10.94 2.96
CA LEU A 55 -0.96 9.59 2.40
C LEU A 55 -2.25 8.88 2.84
N GLU A 56 -2.97 9.45 3.79
CA GLU A 56 -4.27 8.97 4.29
C GLU A 56 -5.28 8.81 3.14
N GLU A 57 -5.33 9.77 2.22
CA GLU A 57 -6.24 9.72 1.08
C GLU A 57 -5.83 8.62 0.08
N HIS A 58 -4.53 8.38 -0.13
CA HIS A 58 -4.06 7.27 -0.96
C HIS A 58 -4.47 5.92 -0.37
N ALA A 59 -4.24 5.73 0.94
CA ALA A 59 -4.66 4.52 1.64
C ALA A 59 -6.18 4.31 1.54
N ARG A 60 -6.97 5.38 1.68
CA ARG A 60 -8.42 5.30 1.55
C ARG A 60 -8.85 4.87 0.14
N LYS A 61 -8.28 5.46 -0.91
CA LYS A 61 -8.55 5.08 -2.31
C LYS A 61 -8.24 3.61 -2.58
N ILE A 62 -7.08 3.12 -2.10
CA ILE A 62 -6.69 1.72 -2.22
C ILE A 62 -7.70 0.81 -1.50
N SER A 63 -8.13 1.19 -0.31
CA SER A 63 -9.14 0.44 0.45
C SER A 63 -10.49 0.41 -0.26
N GLU A 64 -10.95 1.54 -0.79
CA GLU A 64 -12.23 1.67 -1.51
C GLU A 64 -12.21 0.85 -2.80
N ALA A 65 -11.11 0.91 -3.57
CA ALA A 65 -10.95 0.12 -4.79
C ALA A 65 -10.85 -1.39 -4.52
N ALA A 66 -10.32 -1.77 -3.35
CA ALA A 66 -10.18 -3.15 -2.93
C ALA A 66 -11.29 -3.64 -1.98
N VAL A 67 -12.44 -2.96 -1.91
CA VAL A 67 -13.61 -3.43 -1.13
C VAL A 67 -14.10 -4.78 -1.66
N ASP A 68 -14.14 -4.95 -2.98
CA ASP A 68 -14.66 -6.15 -3.62
C ASP A 68 -13.54 -7.00 -4.22
N ARG A 69 -12.65 -7.50 -3.36
CA ARG A 69 -11.43 -8.23 -3.75
C ARG A 69 -11.71 -9.48 -4.59
N ASP A 70 -12.92 -10.01 -4.53
CA ASP A 70 -13.31 -11.21 -5.27
C ASP A 70 -13.85 -10.92 -6.66
N SER A 71 -14.41 -9.73 -6.89
CA SER A 71 -14.96 -9.31 -8.18
C SER A 71 -14.07 -8.34 -8.96
N ILE A 72 -12.86 -8.01 -8.48
CA ILE A 72 -11.91 -7.17 -9.23
C ILE A 72 -11.44 -7.88 -10.51
N ASP A 73 -11.54 -7.15 -11.62
CA ASP A 73 -10.95 -7.49 -12.91
C ASP A 73 -9.46 -7.10 -12.97
N ASP A 74 -8.74 -7.62 -13.97
CA ASP A 74 -7.29 -7.45 -14.09
C ASP A 74 -6.88 -5.97 -14.25
N ASP A 75 -7.67 -5.16 -14.97
CA ASP A 75 -7.43 -3.71 -15.15
C ASP A 75 -7.52 -2.95 -13.82
N THR A 76 -8.55 -3.26 -13.02
CA THR A 76 -8.69 -2.68 -11.69
C THR A 76 -7.58 -3.19 -10.76
N ALA A 77 -7.20 -4.46 -10.86
CA ALA A 77 -6.11 -5.02 -10.08
C ALA A 77 -4.76 -4.34 -10.38
N GLU A 78 -4.48 -4.06 -11.67
CA GLU A 78 -3.30 -3.31 -12.08
C GLU A 78 -3.31 -1.87 -11.54
N LYS A 79 -4.46 -1.18 -11.59
CA LYS A 79 -4.60 0.17 -11.00
C LYS A 79 -4.31 0.16 -9.51
N ILE A 80 -4.88 -0.77 -8.76
CA ILE A 80 -4.64 -0.87 -7.31
C ILE A 80 -3.16 -1.19 -7.05
N ALA A 81 -2.54 -2.08 -7.83
CA ALA A 81 -1.12 -2.38 -7.70
C ALA A 81 -0.25 -1.12 -7.97
N GLN A 82 -0.61 -0.30 -8.95
CA GLN A 82 0.03 0.99 -9.22
C GLN A 82 -0.16 1.99 -8.08
N ASP A 83 -1.36 2.06 -7.47
CA ASP A 83 -1.62 2.89 -6.30
C ASP A 83 -0.79 2.44 -5.09
N ILE A 84 -0.67 1.13 -4.84
CA ILE A 84 0.19 0.57 -3.78
C ILE A 84 1.66 0.93 -4.04
N TRP A 85 2.12 0.85 -5.30
CA TRP A 85 3.46 1.27 -5.68
C TRP A 85 3.68 2.78 -5.48
N SER A 86 2.71 3.62 -5.86
CA SER A 86 2.77 5.06 -5.63
C SER A 86 2.86 5.38 -4.14
N LEU A 87 2.07 4.71 -3.31
CA LEU A 87 2.11 4.81 -1.86
C LEU A 87 3.49 4.44 -1.31
N PHE A 88 4.06 3.33 -1.77
CA PHE A 88 5.42 2.90 -1.41
C PHE A 88 6.48 3.96 -1.73
N VAL A 89 6.46 4.52 -2.95
CA VAL A 89 7.43 5.56 -3.36
C VAL A 89 7.28 6.80 -2.49
N ASN A 90 6.07 7.23 -2.17
CA ASN A 90 5.85 8.38 -1.30
C ASN A 90 6.33 8.11 0.14
N LEU A 91 6.11 6.90 0.67
CA LEU A 91 6.62 6.51 1.98
C LEU A 91 8.16 6.51 2.01
N ILE A 92 8.82 6.00 0.97
CA ILE A 92 10.28 6.09 0.84
C ILE A 92 10.76 7.53 0.86
N LYS A 93 10.08 8.45 0.17
CA LYS A 93 10.46 9.87 0.16
C LYS A 93 10.40 10.50 1.56
N ILE A 94 9.44 10.08 2.39
CA ILE A 94 9.31 10.53 3.77
C ILE A 94 10.40 9.92 4.66
N VAL A 95 10.60 8.61 4.58
CA VAL A 95 11.57 7.87 5.43
C VAL A 95 13.02 8.12 5.01
N ARG A 96 13.27 8.35 3.71
CA ARG A 96 14.60 8.56 3.12
C ARG A 96 14.57 9.72 2.11
N PRO A 97 14.54 10.98 2.58
CA PRO A 97 14.40 12.17 1.74
C PRO A 97 15.61 12.53 0.85
N GLY A 98 16.41 11.56 0.38
CA GLY A 98 17.62 11.80 -0.41
C GLY A 98 18.09 10.67 -1.32
N ARG A 99 17.25 9.65 -1.58
CA ARG A 99 17.50 8.67 -2.65
C ARG A 99 16.50 8.93 -3.78
N ASP A 100 16.89 9.76 -4.74
CA ASP A 100 16.29 9.84 -6.07
C ASP A 100 17.14 9.01 -7.04
#